data_AF-A0A2D5V956-F1
#
_entry.id   AF-A0A2D5V956-F1
#
_cell.length_a   1.000
_cell.length_b   1.000
_cell.length_c   1.000
_cell.angle_alpha   90.00
_cell.angle_beta   90.00
_cell.angle_gamma   90.00
#
_symmetry.space_group_name_H-M   'P 1'
#
loop_
_entity.id
_entity.type
_entity.pdbx_description
1 polymer ?
#
loop_
_entity_poly.entity_id
_entity_poly.type
_entity_poly.pdbx_seq_one_letter_code
_entity_poly.pdbx_strand_id
1 'polypeptide(L)'
;MSEKEELIERQRTTSRRKAKMMDKAIQQKSGAVSAIPNLDFWGLQKRIILITEDIRKMTKSSFLTKMKHSLLGVNEGFSKGSHINGSILSQVLNTGAMRRIVSDLNRDPSSTNLRVQLLRTFMKERKDHKLEVYRNLIVQGALPIYLGDVTPAAMQVAAQTYRLYLQKLINAHKKQLLLVRSSQLKGRVNIDRIPVDSLLRSDKPPSTPEEALAVLEIKVCLNLQDQSQDVDTEIKQNMTMPVNLNELDHLSARHNAVMQFLGGGDETGQTYNKRKLLIRKSMAVVDVARYVPFLHSLGLKVAGRLQELEGKTAYPFLMEARIHMAAVRFLMLRMQSEDNTARVAIAPTFNKAIVSYRKALKRTSFSDPHRSDLPVMGEFAQVSNFAFQNRELMKLSNDGVLDNLRMAKKAVDAAVIVNRHYGRLQLKILNAINILETKKLGAS
;
A
#
# COMPACT_ATOMS: atom_id res chain seq x y z
N MET A 1 16.53 41.73 -8.07
CA MET A 1 15.71 40.78 -7.30
C MET A 1 16.58 40.20 -6.21
N SER A 2 16.05 40.08 -4.98
CA SER A 2 16.81 39.58 -3.83
C SER A 2 17.08 38.08 -3.97
N GLU A 3 18.24 37.60 -3.52
CA GLU A 3 18.61 36.17 -3.47
C GLU A 3 17.52 35.29 -2.80
N LYS A 4 16.75 35.88 -1.86
CA LYS A 4 15.58 35.24 -1.23
C LYS A 4 14.42 35.03 -2.21
N GLU A 5 14.17 35.96 -3.12
CA GLU A 5 13.09 35.87 -4.11
C GLU A 5 13.39 34.79 -5.14
N GLU A 6 14.66 34.67 -5.57
CA GLU A 6 15.09 33.58 -6.47
C GLU A 6 14.98 32.20 -5.81
N LEU A 7 15.29 32.10 -4.51
CA LEU A 7 15.15 30.85 -3.74
C LEU A 7 13.69 30.42 -3.60
N ILE A 8 12.78 31.37 -3.37
CA ILE A 8 11.34 31.13 -3.30
C ILE A 8 10.79 30.71 -4.67
N GLU A 9 11.23 31.36 -5.75
CA GLU A 9 10.81 31.03 -7.10
C GLU A 9 11.34 29.65 -7.54
N ARG A 10 12.57 29.29 -7.15
CA ARG A 10 13.14 27.95 -7.35
C ARG A 10 12.41 26.85 -6.57
N GLN A 11 11.96 27.13 -5.35
CA GLN A 11 11.15 26.19 -4.56
C GLN A 11 9.72 26.02 -5.11
N ARG A 12 9.12 27.11 -5.61
CA ARG A 12 7.81 27.09 -6.27
C ARG A 12 7.86 26.33 -7.59
N THR A 13 8.91 26.52 -8.38
CA THR A 13 9.09 25.81 -9.67
C THR A 13 9.40 24.33 -9.49
N THR A 14 10.18 23.94 -8.46
CA THR A 14 10.38 22.50 -8.12
C THR A 14 9.11 21.84 -7.58
N SER A 15 8.33 22.53 -6.75
CA SER A 15 7.03 22.03 -6.28
C SER A 15 6.02 21.90 -7.43
N ARG A 16 5.96 22.86 -8.35
CA ARG A 16 5.15 22.79 -9.57
C ARG A 16 5.62 21.70 -10.53
N ARG A 17 6.93 21.44 -10.65
CA ARG A 17 7.46 20.30 -11.43
C ARG A 17 7.14 18.95 -10.79
N LYS A 18 7.20 18.82 -9.45
CA LYS A 18 6.77 17.61 -8.72
C LYS A 18 5.26 17.36 -8.89
N ALA A 19 4.44 18.41 -8.79
CA ALA A 19 3.00 18.33 -9.05
C ALA A 19 2.70 17.96 -10.51
N LYS A 20 3.34 18.60 -11.50
CA LYS A 20 3.16 18.27 -12.92
C LYS A 20 3.67 16.86 -13.28
N MET A 21 4.70 16.34 -12.61
CA MET A 21 5.15 14.96 -12.77
C MET A 21 4.18 13.96 -12.13
N MET A 22 3.57 14.31 -10.98
CA MET A 22 2.45 13.56 -10.41
C MET A 22 1.24 13.58 -11.35
N ASP A 23 0.86 14.73 -11.90
CA ASP A 23 -0.24 14.87 -12.85
C ASP A 23 0.03 14.10 -14.15
N LYS A 24 1.27 14.11 -14.67
CA LYS A 24 1.66 13.27 -15.83
C LYS A 24 1.60 11.78 -15.50
N ALA A 25 2.00 11.37 -14.29
CA ALA A 25 1.87 9.98 -13.83
C ALA A 25 0.40 9.57 -13.59
N ILE A 26 -0.46 10.54 -13.26
CA ILE A 26 -1.90 10.38 -13.06
C ILE A 26 -2.67 10.38 -14.40
N GLN A 27 -2.22 11.14 -15.40
CA GLN A 27 -2.83 11.27 -16.73
C GLN A 27 -2.36 10.18 -17.73
N GLN A 28 -1.12 9.68 -17.66
CA GLN A 28 -0.64 8.65 -18.60
C GLN A 28 -1.27 7.24 -18.41
N LYS A 29 -2.22 7.06 -17.50
CA LYS A 29 -2.90 5.77 -17.24
C LYS A 29 -4.43 5.86 -17.15
N SER A 30 -5.04 6.95 -17.61
CA SER A 30 -6.47 7.24 -17.40
C SER A 30 -7.44 6.54 -18.38
N GLY A 31 -7.01 5.53 -19.15
CA GLY A 31 -7.86 4.85 -20.12
C GLY A 31 -8.41 3.47 -19.72
N ALA A 32 -7.96 2.87 -18.62
CA ALA A 32 -8.38 1.51 -18.25
C ALA A 32 -9.38 1.56 -17.08
N VAL A 33 -10.67 1.35 -17.39
CA VAL A 33 -11.66 0.91 -16.39
C VAL A 33 -11.09 -0.35 -15.73
N SER A 34 -11.04 -0.39 -14.40
CA SER A 34 -10.55 -1.57 -13.68
C SER A 34 -11.42 -2.78 -14.08
N ALA A 35 -10.80 -3.84 -14.59
CA ALA A 35 -11.50 -5.10 -14.91
C ALA A 35 -12.19 -5.74 -13.69
N ILE A 36 -11.81 -5.31 -12.49
CA ILE A 36 -12.46 -5.65 -11.22
C ILE A 36 -12.96 -4.35 -10.55
N PRO A 37 -14.19 -3.90 -10.85
CA PRO A 37 -14.68 -2.57 -10.45
C PRO A 37 -14.83 -2.41 -8.93
N ASN A 38 -15.12 -3.49 -8.20
CA ASN A 38 -15.23 -3.43 -6.74
C ASN A 38 -13.86 -3.43 -6.04
N LEU A 39 -12.80 -3.79 -6.76
CA LEU A 39 -11.41 -3.83 -6.27
C LEU A 39 -10.51 -2.79 -6.93
N ASP A 40 -11.08 -1.67 -7.41
CA ASP A 40 -10.32 -0.52 -7.89
C ASP A 40 -9.63 0.25 -6.74
N PHE A 41 -8.53 -0.32 -6.24
CA PHE A 41 -7.72 0.30 -5.19
C PHE A 41 -7.07 1.62 -5.64
N TRP A 42 -6.86 1.80 -6.94
CA TRP A 42 -6.30 3.05 -7.47
C TRP A 42 -7.34 4.18 -7.41
N GLY A 43 -8.58 3.91 -7.82
CA GLY A 43 -9.70 4.84 -7.63
C GLY A 43 -9.92 5.19 -6.16
N LEU A 44 -9.83 4.20 -5.27
CA LEU A 44 -9.90 4.43 -3.81
C LEU A 44 -8.76 5.34 -3.31
N GLN A 45 -7.52 5.09 -3.73
CA GLN A 45 -6.37 5.93 -3.39
C GLN A 45 -6.57 7.38 -3.82
N LYS A 46 -6.98 7.60 -5.09
CA LYS A 46 -7.28 8.94 -5.61
C LYS A 46 -8.31 9.66 -4.75
N ARG A 47 -9.39 8.97 -4.39
CA ARG A 47 -10.45 9.53 -3.55
C ARG A 47 -9.94 9.91 -2.15
N ILE A 48 -9.14 9.05 -1.52
CA ILE A 48 -8.55 9.32 -0.20
C ILE A 48 -7.63 10.54 -0.26
N ILE A 49 -6.80 10.64 -1.31
CA ILE A 49 -5.89 11.78 -1.52
C ILE A 49 -6.67 13.09 -1.63
N LEU A 50 -7.72 13.13 -2.46
CA LEU A 50 -8.55 14.33 -2.65
C LEU A 50 -9.19 14.77 -1.32
N ILE A 51 -9.80 13.84 -0.56
CA ILE A 51 -10.39 14.16 0.74
C ILE A 51 -9.33 14.66 1.73
N THR A 52 -8.14 14.06 1.71
CA THR A 52 -7.01 14.48 2.56
C THR A 52 -6.57 15.90 2.24
N GLU A 53 -6.53 16.28 0.96
CA GLU A 53 -6.22 17.65 0.54
C GLU A 53 -7.28 18.64 0.99
N ASP A 54 -8.56 18.28 0.88
CA ASP A 54 -9.67 19.12 1.34
C ASP A 54 -9.62 19.33 2.86
N ILE A 55 -9.36 18.28 3.63
CA ILE A 55 -9.15 18.38 5.09
C ILE A 55 -7.96 19.29 5.41
N ARG A 56 -6.83 19.14 4.70
CA ARG A 56 -5.65 19.99 4.90
C ARG A 56 -5.93 21.46 4.59
N LYS A 57 -6.66 21.75 3.50
CA LYS A 57 -7.08 23.11 3.14
C LYS A 57 -7.98 23.71 4.21
N MET A 58 -8.97 22.95 4.70
CA MET A 58 -9.83 23.41 5.78
C MET A 58 -9.07 23.60 7.09
N THR A 59 -8.10 22.75 7.40
CA THR A 59 -7.30 22.90 8.64
C THR A 59 -6.47 24.20 8.59
N LYS A 60 -5.90 24.51 7.41
CA LYS A 60 -5.10 25.72 7.16
C LYS A 60 -5.91 27.00 6.90
N SER A 61 -7.21 26.91 6.64
CA SER A 61 -8.04 28.10 6.41
C SER A 61 -8.26 28.86 7.72
N SER A 62 -8.32 30.20 7.63
CA SER A 62 -8.51 31.06 8.80
C SER A 62 -9.89 30.83 9.45
N PHE A 63 -10.02 31.17 10.73
CA PHE A 63 -11.27 31.02 11.49
C PHE A 63 -12.48 31.68 10.78
N LEU A 64 -12.27 32.84 10.14
CA LEU A 64 -13.30 33.54 9.36
C LEU A 64 -13.73 32.76 8.11
N THR A 65 -12.80 32.09 7.43
CA THR A 65 -13.11 31.23 6.28
C THR A 65 -13.86 29.97 6.72
N LYS A 66 -13.49 29.38 7.87
CA LYS A 66 -14.19 28.24 8.48
C LYS A 66 -15.62 28.60 8.88
N MET A 67 -15.84 29.76 9.49
CA MET A 67 -17.18 30.27 9.80
C MET A 67 -18.00 30.54 8.55
N LYS A 68 -17.42 31.18 7.53
CA LYS A 68 -18.12 31.49 6.28
C LYS A 68 -18.59 30.21 5.57
N HIS A 69 -17.80 29.14 5.56
CA HIS A 69 -18.21 27.84 5.02
C HIS A 69 -19.27 27.13 5.88
N SER A 70 -19.22 27.29 7.21
CA SER A 70 -20.23 26.73 8.12
C SER A 70 -21.56 27.48 8.07
N LEU A 71 -21.55 28.78 7.76
CA LEU A 71 -22.74 29.64 7.75
C LEU A 71 -23.40 29.73 6.36
N LEU A 72 -22.63 29.70 5.27
CA LEU A 72 -23.17 29.92 3.93
C LEU A 72 -23.57 28.65 3.18
N GLY A 73 -23.41 27.45 3.75
CA GLY A 73 -23.91 26.21 3.16
C GLY A 73 -23.61 26.08 1.66
N VAL A 74 -22.42 26.51 1.21
CA VAL A 74 -22.08 26.56 -0.22
C VAL A 74 -21.87 25.13 -0.70
N ASN A 75 -22.99 24.52 -1.10
CA ASN A 75 -23.10 23.26 -1.80
C ASN A 75 -22.59 23.45 -3.23
N GLU A 76 -21.28 23.58 -3.41
CA GLU A 76 -20.67 23.43 -4.74
C GLU A 76 -20.24 21.97 -4.94
N GLY A 77 -21.16 21.21 -5.55
CA GLY A 77 -20.89 20.03 -6.35
C GLY A 77 -20.26 18.85 -5.59
N PHE A 78 -21.10 17.85 -5.31
CA PHE A 78 -20.84 16.62 -4.55
C PHE A 78 -20.75 16.79 -3.02
N SER A 79 -21.12 15.72 -2.34
CA SER A 79 -21.17 15.45 -0.90
C SER A 79 -19.86 15.69 -0.10
N LYS A 80 -19.07 16.71 -0.42
CA LYS A 80 -17.73 16.98 0.13
C LYS A 80 -17.72 17.02 1.66
N GLY A 81 -18.72 17.62 2.30
CA GLY A 81 -18.81 17.67 3.76
C GLY A 81 -18.89 16.28 4.41
N SER A 82 -19.61 15.32 3.81
CA SER A 82 -19.92 14.05 4.47
C SER A 82 -18.78 13.03 4.48
N HIS A 83 -17.86 13.17 3.52
CA HIS A 83 -16.61 12.41 3.49
C HIS A 83 -15.51 13.02 4.33
N ILE A 84 -15.60 14.30 4.67
CA ILE A 84 -14.59 14.95 5.49
C ILE A 84 -14.82 14.60 6.97
N ASN A 85 -16.02 14.83 7.49
CA ASN A 85 -16.33 14.62 8.91
C ASN A 85 -16.81 13.19 9.24
N GLY A 86 -16.98 12.33 8.22
CA GLY A 86 -17.51 10.98 8.39
C GLY A 86 -19.03 10.91 8.61
N SER A 87 -19.79 11.99 8.34
CA SER A 87 -21.24 12.02 8.51
C SER A 87 -21.96 10.98 7.65
N ILE A 88 -21.36 10.56 6.53
CA ILE A 88 -21.88 9.47 5.70
C ILE A 88 -22.04 8.16 6.47
N LEU A 89 -21.19 7.89 7.46
CA LEU A 89 -21.31 6.71 8.33
C LEU A 89 -22.33 6.95 9.45
N SER A 90 -22.37 8.17 10.00
CA SER A 90 -23.33 8.51 11.05
C SER A 90 -24.77 8.52 10.55
N GLN A 91 -25.02 8.93 9.30
CA GLN A 91 -26.36 8.92 8.70
C GLN A 91 -26.92 7.50 8.56
N VAL A 92 -26.04 6.50 8.35
CA VAL A 92 -26.45 5.09 8.18
C VAL A 92 -26.89 4.47 9.51
N LEU A 93 -26.16 4.72 10.60
CA LEU A 93 -26.49 4.14 11.92
C LEU A 93 -27.46 5.02 12.74
N ASN A 94 -27.45 6.34 12.48
CA ASN A 94 -28.24 7.36 13.15
C ASN A 94 -28.22 7.32 14.70
N THR A 95 -27.11 6.87 15.29
CA THR A 95 -26.97 6.82 16.75
C THR A 95 -26.51 8.15 17.32
N GLY A 96 -26.91 8.46 18.57
CA GLY A 96 -26.49 9.68 19.26
C GLY A 96 -24.97 9.78 19.44
N ALA A 97 -24.30 8.65 19.68
CA ALA A 97 -22.84 8.59 19.79
C ALA A 97 -22.13 8.97 18.48
N MET A 98 -22.58 8.44 17.34
CA MET A 98 -22.00 8.78 16.03
C MET A 98 -22.22 10.25 15.68
N ARG A 99 -23.40 10.81 15.99
CA ARG A 99 -23.70 12.23 15.76
C ARG A 99 -22.79 13.16 16.56
N ARG A 100 -22.49 12.81 17.81
CA ARG A 100 -21.54 13.55 18.66
C ARG A 100 -20.14 13.54 18.06
N ILE A 101 -19.62 12.36 17.71
CA ILE A 101 -18.28 12.22 17.12
C ILE A 101 -18.16 13.03 15.81
N VAL A 102 -19.19 13.00 14.96
CA VAL A 102 -19.21 13.78 13.71
C VAL A 102 -19.28 15.28 13.97
N SER A 103 -19.98 15.72 15.02
CA SER A 103 -19.98 17.13 15.44
C SER A 103 -18.59 17.59 15.86
N ASP A 104 -17.86 16.75 16.59
CA ASP A 104 -16.47 17.05 16.98
C ASP A 104 -15.52 17.02 15.77
N LEU A 105 -15.70 16.08 14.84
CA LEU A 105 -14.95 16.02 13.57
C LEU A 105 -15.27 17.17 12.62
N ASN A 106 -16.42 17.83 12.74
CA ASN A 106 -16.68 19.08 12.02
C ASN A 106 -15.76 20.20 12.51
N ARG A 107 -15.42 20.22 13.80
CA ARG A 107 -14.53 21.22 14.40
C ARG A 107 -13.07 20.91 14.09
N ASP A 108 -12.68 19.63 14.23
CA ASP A 108 -11.35 19.14 13.89
C ASP A 108 -11.41 17.90 12.98
N PRO A 109 -11.49 18.09 11.66
CA PRO A 109 -11.52 16.98 10.71
C PRO A 109 -10.17 16.25 10.61
N SER A 110 -9.09 16.77 11.20
CA SER A 110 -7.78 16.12 11.16
C SER A 110 -7.56 15.13 12.30
N SER A 111 -8.44 15.13 13.32
CA SER A 111 -8.29 14.32 14.52
C SER A 111 -8.29 12.81 14.26
N THR A 112 -7.13 12.19 14.45
CA THR A 112 -6.96 10.73 14.36
C THR A 112 -7.80 9.99 15.39
N ASN A 113 -7.83 10.48 16.63
CA ASN A 113 -8.54 9.82 17.73
C ASN A 113 -10.05 9.76 17.48
N LEU A 114 -10.65 10.87 17.06
CA LEU A 114 -12.07 10.94 16.74
C LEU A 114 -12.41 10.04 15.54
N ARG A 115 -11.54 10.00 14.51
CA ARG A 115 -11.72 9.09 13.36
C ARG A 115 -11.66 7.61 13.76
N VAL A 116 -10.71 7.23 14.61
CA VAL A 116 -10.63 5.86 15.16
C VAL A 116 -11.87 5.53 15.98
N GLN A 117 -12.34 6.46 16.81
CA GLN A 117 -13.55 6.28 17.62
C GLN A 117 -14.81 6.12 16.75
N LEU A 118 -14.96 6.94 15.71
CA LEU A 118 -16.06 6.86 14.73
C LEU A 118 -16.14 5.45 14.14
N LEU A 119 -15.00 4.94 13.66
CA LEU A 119 -14.93 3.65 12.97
C LEU A 119 -15.15 2.47 13.90
N ARG A 120 -14.57 2.51 15.11
CA ARG A 120 -14.81 1.46 16.13
C ARG A 120 -16.27 1.44 16.57
N THR A 121 -16.88 2.60 16.75
CA THR A 121 -18.31 2.72 17.08
C THR A 121 -19.16 2.13 15.96
N PHE A 122 -18.86 2.47 14.71
CA PHE A 122 -19.55 1.91 13.55
C PHE A 122 -19.44 0.38 13.48
N MET A 123 -18.23 -0.17 13.63
CA MET A 123 -18.00 -1.62 13.55
C MET A 123 -18.62 -2.40 14.72
N LYS A 124 -18.85 -1.77 15.87
CA LYS A 124 -19.45 -2.41 17.06
C LYS A 124 -20.93 -2.77 16.86
N GLU A 125 -21.67 -2.01 16.05
CA GLU A 125 -23.10 -2.22 15.83
C GLU A 125 -23.43 -3.54 15.13
N ARG A 126 -22.45 -4.17 14.44
CA ARG A 126 -22.59 -5.47 13.74
C ARG A 126 -23.79 -5.56 12.78
N LYS A 127 -24.34 -4.44 12.32
CA LYS A 127 -25.41 -4.39 11.31
C LYS A 127 -24.85 -4.64 9.91
N ASP A 128 -25.62 -5.32 9.08
CA ASP A 128 -25.28 -5.51 7.67
C ASP A 128 -25.71 -4.28 6.86
N HIS A 129 -24.85 -3.85 5.94
CA HIS A 129 -25.07 -2.65 5.15
C HIS A 129 -24.76 -2.91 3.67
N LYS A 130 -25.17 -1.98 2.79
CA LYS A 130 -24.79 -2.02 1.38
C LYS A 130 -23.27 -1.91 1.23
N LEU A 131 -22.72 -2.52 0.17
CA LEU A 131 -21.28 -2.54 -0.11
C LEU A 131 -20.64 -1.14 -0.13
N GLU A 132 -21.37 -0.14 -0.62
CA GLU A 132 -20.94 1.27 -0.64
C GLU A 132 -20.60 1.82 0.75
N VAL A 133 -21.31 1.38 1.79
CA VAL A 133 -21.06 1.81 3.17
C VAL A 133 -19.70 1.30 3.64
N TYR A 134 -19.37 0.04 3.33
CA TYR A 134 -18.04 -0.53 3.64
C TYR A 134 -16.93 0.11 2.79
N ARG A 135 -17.23 0.51 1.55
CA ARG A 135 -16.30 1.30 0.73
C ARG A 135 -15.99 2.65 1.38
N ASN A 136 -17.01 3.34 1.89
CA ASN A 136 -16.84 4.59 2.64
C ASN A 136 -16.10 4.36 3.96
N LEU A 137 -16.30 3.20 4.61
CA LEU A 137 -15.60 2.81 5.83
C LEU A 137 -14.10 2.67 5.60
N ILE A 138 -13.67 2.01 4.51
CA ILE A 138 -12.24 1.97 4.10
C ILE A 138 -11.68 3.38 3.94
N VAL A 139 -12.40 4.24 3.20
CA VAL A 139 -11.93 5.60 2.92
C VAL A 139 -11.71 6.35 4.24
N GLN A 140 -12.68 6.32 5.16
CA GLN A 140 -12.53 6.93 6.47
C GLN A 140 -11.39 6.32 7.31
N GLY A 141 -11.20 5.00 7.23
CA GLY A 141 -10.10 4.29 7.91
C GLY A 141 -8.71 4.66 7.43
N ALA A 142 -8.56 4.99 6.15
CA ALA A 142 -7.28 5.38 5.57
C ALA A 142 -6.89 6.84 5.87
N LEU A 143 -7.87 7.72 6.16
CA LEU A 143 -7.62 9.16 6.28
C LEU A 143 -6.58 9.55 7.34
N PRO A 144 -6.57 9.02 8.57
CA PRO A 144 -5.53 9.37 9.56
C PRO A 144 -4.12 9.11 9.02
N ILE A 145 -3.95 7.99 8.31
CA ILE A 145 -2.67 7.57 7.75
C ILE A 145 -2.20 8.54 6.64
N TYR A 146 -3.13 8.93 5.75
CA TYR A 146 -2.84 9.90 4.67
C TYR A 146 -2.66 11.34 5.15
N LEU A 147 -3.34 11.72 6.23
CA LEU A 147 -3.16 13.02 6.90
C LEU A 147 -1.77 13.13 7.52
N GLY A 148 -1.20 11.99 7.94
CA GLY A 148 0.17 11.84 8.37
C GLY A 148 0.30 11.53 9.86
N ASP A 149 -0.75 11.67 10.66
CA ASP A 149 -0.75 11.29 12.08
C ASP A 149 -1.09 9.80 12.23
N VAL A 150 -0.05 8.96 12.18
CA VAL A 150 -0.18 7.52 12.17
C VAL A 150 0.00 6.97 13.57
N THR A 151 -1.06 6.38 14.11
CA THR A 151 -1.03 5.62 15.37
C THR A 151 -1.18 4.12 15.09
N PRO A 152 -0.72 3.23 15.99
CA PRO A 152 -0.97 1.78 15.86
C PRO A 152 -2.47 1.46 15.75
N ALA A 153 -3.31 2.18 16.52
CA ALA A 153 -4.76 2.05 16.48
C ALA A 153 -5.36 2.46 15.13
N ALA A 154 -4.87 3.55 14.52
CA ALA A 154 -5.31 3.99 13.20
C ALA A 154 -4.95 2.96 12.12
N MET A 155 -3.74 2.41 12.16
CA MET A 155 -3.30 1.37 11.23
C MET A 155 -4.11 0.08 11.38
N GLN A 156 -4.39 -0.35 12.63
CA GLN A 156 -5.27 -1.49 12.90
C GLN A 156 -6.67 -1.29 12.32
N VAL A 157 -7.27 -0.12 12.52
CA VAL A 157 -8.60 0.17 11.99
C VAL A 157 -8.60 0.21 10.46
N ALA A 158 -7.57 0.78 9.82
CA ALA A 158 -7.44 0.73 8.36
C ALA A 158 -7.36 -0.71 7.83
N ALA A 159 -6.59 -1.59 8.49
CA ALA A 159 -6.51 -3.01 8.14
C ALA A 159 -7.82 -3.75 8.39
N GLN A 160 -8.51 -3.49 9.51
CA GLN A 160 -9.79 -4.10 9.84
C GLN A 160 -10.89 -3.72 8.85
N THR A 161 -11.00 -2.43 8.52
CA THR A 161 -11.98 -1.94 7.55
C THR A 161 -11.73 -2.49 6.15
N TYR A 162 -10.45 -2.67 5.77
CA TYR A 162 -10.07 -3.37 4.55
C TYR A 162 -10.54 -4.83 4.53
N ARG A 163 -10.20 -5.61 5.57
CA ARG A 163 -10.61 -7.02 5.67
C ARG A 163 -12.12 -7.19 5.70
N LEU A 164 -12.82 -6.30 6.40
CA LEU A 164 -14.28 -6.29 6.48
C LEU A 164 -14.91 -6.02 5.10
N TYR A 165 -14.37 -5.09 4.31
CA TYR A 165 -14.84 -4.85 2.95
C TYR A 165 -14.66 -6.07 2.05
N LEU A 166 -13.48 -6.70 2.07
CA LEU A 166 -13.24 -7.94 1.30
C LEU A 166 -14.24 -9.03 1.70
N GLN A 167 -14.49 -9.21 3.00
CA GLN A 167 -15.45 -10.19 3.49
C GLN A 167 -16.87 -9.89 3.01
N LYS A 168 -17.28 -8.62 3.05
CA LYS A 168 -18.61 -8.20 2.62
C LYS A 168 -18.79 -8.30 1.12
N LEU A 169 -17.74 -8.05 0.35
CA LEU A 169 -17.73 -8.26 -1.10
C LEU A 169 -17.89 -9.74 -1.46
N ILE A 170 -17.14 -10.63 -0.79
CA ILE A 170 -17.30 -12.09 -0.95
C ILE A 170 -18.73 -12.51 -0.62
N ASN A 171 -19.29 -12.05 0.50
CA ASN A 171 -20.64 -12.42 0.91
C ASN A 171 -21.71 -11.90 -0.05
N ALA A 172 -21.56 -10.69 -0.59
CA ALA A 172 -22.47 -10.12 -1.58
C ALA A 172 -22.50 -10.98 -2.86
N HIS A 173 -21.32 -11.29 -3.41
CA HIS A 173 -21.22 -12.14 -4.60
C HIS A 173 -21.63 -13.59 -4.33
N LYS A 174 -21.34 -14.15 -3.16
CA LYS A 174 -21.81 -15.47 -2.75
C LYS A 174 -23.34 -15.53 -2.80
N LYS A 175 -24.03 -14.54 -2.22
CA LYS A 175 -25.50 -14.45 -2.26
C LYS A 175 -26.00 -14.32 -3.69
N GLN A 176 -25.37 -13.49 -4.53
CA GLN A 176 -25.72 -13.34 -5.94
C GLN A 176 -25.58 -14.66 -6.71
N LEU A 177 -24.42 -15.32 -6.62
CA LEU A 177 -24.17 -16.61 -7.27
C LEU A 177 -25.13 -17.69 -6.80
N LEU A 178 -25.45 -17.72 -5.50
CA LEU A 178 -26.43 -18.65 -4.95
C LEU A 178 -27.85 -18.34 -5.42
N LEU A 179 -28.25 -17.08 -5.58
CA LEU A 179 -29.56 -16.74 -6.13
C LEU A 179 -29.68 -17.18 -7.60
N VAL A 180 -28.66 -16.90 -8.42
CA VAL A 180 -28.65 -17.29 -9.84
C VAL A 180 -28.66 -18.82 -9.97
N ARG A 181 -27.85 -19.53 -9.18
CA ARG A 181 -27.76 -21.01 -9.22
C ARG A 181 -28.90 -21.72 -8.47
N SER A 182 -29.53 -21.10 -7.47
CA SER A 182 -30.64 -21.68 -6.69
C SER A 182 -32.01 -21.50 -7.32
N SER A 183 -32.15 -20.71 -8.39
CA SER A 183 -33.28 -20.86 -9.32
C SER A 183 -33.44 -22.33 -9.81
N GLN A 184 -32.38 -23.14 -9.72
CA GLN A 184 -32.36 -24.59 -9.96
C GLN A 184 -32.51 -25.47 -8.69
N LEU A 185 -32.39 -24.92 -7.49
CA LEU A 185 -32.48 -25.63 -6.21
C LEU A 185 -33.82 -25.32 -5.55
N LYS A 186 -34.84 -26.15 -5.86
CA LYS A 186 -36.17 -26.10 -5.22
C LYS A 186 -36.00 -26.04 -3.69
N GLY A 187 -36.47 -24.94 -3.10
CA GLY A 187 -36.04 -24.43 -1.81
C GLY A 187 -36.03 -25.43 -0.65
N ARG A 188 -34.87 -25.53 0.02
CA ARG A 188 -34.68 -25.96 1.44
C ARG A 188 -33.21 -25.93 1.90
N VAL A 189 -32.32 -25.22 1.21
CA VAL A 189 -30.89 -25.19 1.58
C VAL A 189 -30.56 -23.88 2.29
N ASN A 190 -29.96 -23.96 3.48
CA ASN A 190 -29.45 -22.80 4.19
C ASN A 190 -28.22 -22.24 3.45
N ILE A 191 -28.45 -21.21 2.64
CA ILE A 191 -27.52 -20.50 1.75
C ILE A 191 -26.25 -20.04 2.50
N ASP A 192 -26.38 -19.67 3.78
CA ASP A 192 -25.26 -19.17 4.57
C ASP A 192 -24.25 -20.27 4.94
N ARG A 193 -24.68 -21.54 5.02
CA ARG A 193 -23.81 -22.68 5.36
C ARG A 193 -23.02 -23.24 4.18
N ILE A 194 -23.29 -22.81 2.95
CA ILE A 194 -22.57 -23.30 1.77
C ILE A 194 -21.17 -22.71 1.74
N PRO A 195 -20.08 -23.50 1.69
CA PRO A 195 -18.73 -22.96 1.59
C PRO A 195 -18.56 -22.18 0.28
N VAL A 196 -17.80 -21.08 0.32
CA VAL A 196 -17.46 -20.34 -0.91
C VAL A 196 -16.67 -21.24 -1.86
N ASP A 197 -15.80 -22.10 -1.34
CA ASP A 197 -15.03 -23.07 -2.14
C ASP A 197 -15.91 -24.04 -2.91
N SER A 198 -17.07 -24.42 -2.37
CA SER A 198 -18.03 -25.29 -3.06
C SER A 198 -18.65 -24.59 -4.27
N LEU A 199 -18.76 -23.26 -4.25
CA LEU A 199 -19.26 -22.46 -5.38
C LEU A 199 -18.18 -22.26 -6.45
N LEU A 200 -16.92 -22.18 -6.03
CA LEU A 200 -15.77 -22.00 -6.91
C LEU A 200 -15.35 -23.31 -7.61
N ARG A 201 -15.63 -24.47 -7.01
CA ARG A 201 -15.34 -25.82 -7.53
C ARG A 201 -16.44 -26.41 -8.40
N SER A 202 -17.52 -25.68 -8.71
CA SER A 202 -18.58 -26.22 -9.54
C SER A 202 -18.04 -26.53 -10.94
N ASP A 203 -18.17 -27.78 -11.40
CA ASP A 203 -17.79 -28.21 -12.78
C ASP A 203 -18.54 -27.43 -13.87
N LYS A 204 -19.59 -26.70 -13.51
CA LYS A 204 -20.31 -25.79 -14.40
C LYS A 204 -19.55 -24.47 -14.53
N PRO A 205 -19.06 -24.11 -15.74
CA PRO A 205 -18.49 -22.80 -15.98
C PRO A 205 -19.54 -21.70 -15.73
N PRO A 206 -19.11 -20.47 -15.39
CA PRO A 206 -20.03 -19.34 -15.20
C PRO A 206 -20.86 -19.13 -16.46
N SER A 207 -22.17 -19.04 -16.28
CA SER A 207 -23.15 -18.99 -17.38
C SER A 207 -23.33 -17.58 -17.92
N THR A 208 -22.94 -16.54 -17.16
CA THR A 208 -23.03 -15.14 -17.57
C THR A 208 -21.71 -14.38 -17.30
N PRO A 209 -21.45 -13.28 -18.03
CA PRO A 209 -20.32 -12.39 -17.75
C PRO A 209 -20.32 -11.84 -16.32
N GLU A 210 -21.50 -11.60 -15.74
CA GLU A 210 -21.64 -11.13 -14.35
C GLU A 210 -21.23 -12.20 -13.33
N GLU A 211 -21.59 -13.47 -13.57
CA GLU A 211 -21.14 -14.57 -12.73
C GLU A 211 -19.62 -14.76 -12.81
N ALA A 212 -19.05 -14.66 -14.02
CA ALA A 212 -17.60 -14.75 -14.22
C ALA A 212 -16.87 -13.64 -13.46
N LEU A 213 -17.38 -12.40 -13.51
CA LEU A 213 -16.84 -11.27 -12.77
C LEU A 213 -16.96 -11.49 -11.25
N ALA A 214 -18.11 -11.95 -10.76
CA ALA A 214 -18.32 -12.24 -9.34
C ALA A 214 -17.36 -13.33 -8.83
N VAL A 215 -17.14 -14.40 -9.60
CA VAL A 215 -16.19 -15.47 -9.28
C VAL A 215 -14.76 -14.93 -9.26
N LEU A 216 -14.37 -14.13 -10.25
CA LEU A 216 -13.07 -13.45 -10.30
C LEU A 216 -12.84 -12.59 -9.05
N GLU A 217 -13.78 -11.71 -8.70
CA GLU A 217 -13.66 -10.83 -7.54
C GLU A 217 -13.62 -11.62 -6.23
N ILE A 218 -14.36 -12.72 -6.09
CA ILE A 218 -14.26 -13.63 -4.95
C ILE A 218 -12.86 -14.25 -4.85
N LYS A 219 -12.33 -14.83 -5.93
CA LYS A 219 -11.00 -15.47 -5.95
C LYS A 219 -9.92 -14.48 -5.53
N VAL A 220 -9.97 -13.25 -6.07
CA VAL A 220 -9.02 -12.19 -5.71
C VAL A 220 -9.19 -11.76 -4.24
N CYS A 221 -10.43 -11.60 -3.76
CA CYS A 221 -10.68 -11.21 -2.36
C CYS A 221 -10.18 -12.24 -1.35
N LEU A 222 -10.39 -13.54 -1.58
CA LEU A 222 -9.93 -14.60 -0.69
C LEU A 222 -8.40 -14.56 -0.52
N ASN A 223 -7.68 -14.47 -1.64
CA ASN A 223 -6.22 -14.35 -1.61
C ASN A 223 -5.74 -13.07 -0.92
N LEU A 224 -6.44 -11.94 -1.12
CA LEU A 224 -6.13 -10.69 -0.41
C LEU A 224 -6.42 -10.80 1.10
N GLN A 225 -7.45 -11.53 1.51
CA GLN A 225 -7.73 -11.79 2.93
C GLN A 225 -6.60 -12.61 3.55
N ASP A 226 -6.14 -13.67 2.89
CA ASP A 226 -5.03 -14.50 3.36
C ASP A 226 -3.74 -13.68 3.51
N GLN A 227 -3.42 -12.84 2.53
CA GLN A 227 -2.27 -11.92 2.62
C GLN A 227 -2.38 -10.89 3.75
N SER A 228 -3.59 -10.57 4.19
CA SER A 228 -3.84 -9.57 5.23
C SER A 228 -3.88 -10.12 6.66
N GLN A 229 -3.73 -11.44 6.83
CA GLN A 229 -3.79 -12.11 8.15
C GLN A 229 -2.64 -11.66 9.06
N ASP A 230 -1.45 -11.47 8.49
CA ASP A 230 -0.24 -11.11 9.26
C ASP A 230 -0.18 -9.63 9.67
N VAL A 231 -1.06 -8.78 9.12
CA VAL A 231 -1.00 -7.32 9.31
C VAL A 231 -1.10 -6.93 10.78
N ASP A 232 -1.95 -7.61 11.56
CA ASP A 232 -2.12 -7.29 12.98
C ASP A 232 -0.89 -7.68 13.80
N THR A 233 -0.23 -8.77 13.42
CA THR A 233 1.04 -9.22 14.02
C THR A 233 2.15 -8.23 13.69
N GLU A 234 2.25 -7.82 12.43
CA GLU A 234 3.23 -6.86 11.94
C GLU A 234 3.07 -5.49 12.63
N ILE A 235 1.84 -5.03 12.83
CA ILE A 235 1.56 -3.79 13.58
C ILE A 235 2.02 -3.92 15.03
N LYS A 236 1.69 -5.02 15.71
CA LYS A 236 2.07 -5.23 17.12
C LYS A 236 3.58 -5.29 17.30
N GLN A 237 4.29 -5.93 16.37
CA GLN A 237 5.75 -6.09 16.45
C GLN A 237 6.50 -4.82 16.07
N ASN A 238 6.04 -4.09 15.05
CA ASN A 238 6.83 -3.00 14.45
C ASN A 238 6.33 -1.60 14.83
N MET A 239 5.06 -1.42 15.20
CA MET A 239 4.45 -0.11 15.49
C MET A 239 4.06 0.02 16.96
N THR A 240 5.02 0.35 17.81
CA THR A 240 4.79 0.56 19.26
C THR A 240 4.49 2.01 19.65
N MET A 241 4.71 2.96 18.74
CA MET A 241 4.57 4.40 19.01
C MET A 241 3.91 5.14 17.84
N PRO A 242 3.19 6.25 18.10
CA PRO A 242 2.66 7.10 17.05
C PRO A 242 3.78 7.87 16.32
N VAL A 243 3.49 8.25 15.07
CA VAL A 243 4.38 9.02 14.21
C VAL A 243 3.61 9.99 13.33
N ASN A 244 4.09 11.24 13.26
CA ASN A 244 3.60 12.21 12.30
C ASN A 244 4.51 12.22 11.06
N LEU A 245 4.05 11.62 9.98
CA LEU A 245 4.79 11.52 8.71
C LEU A 245 5.09 12.88 8.09
N ASN A 246 4.34 13.93 8.41
CA ASN A 246 4.62 15.28 7.89
C ASN A 246 5.92 15.84 8.47
N GLU A 247 6.36 15.37 9.64
CA GLU A 247 7.65 15.77 10.22
C GLU A 247 8.85 15.37 9.34
N LEU A 248 8.71 14.32 8.53
CA LEU A 248 9.75 13.93 7.56
C LEU A 248 10.01 15.01 6.51
N ASP A 249 8.99 15.79 6.13
CA ASP A 249 9.13 16.85 5.14
C ASP A 249 9.95 18.03 5.70
N HIS A 250 9.99 18.18 7.02
CA HIS A 250 10.77 19.21 7.72
C HIS A 250 12.23 18.82 7.97
N LEU A 251 12.61 17.55 7.79
CA LEU A 251 13.99 17.12 7.93
C LEU A 251 14.85 17.53 6.72
N SER A 252 16.01 18.14 6.96
CA SER A 252 16.96 18.44 5.89
C SER A 252 17.97 17.30 5.68
N ALA A 253 18.16 16.91 4.42
CA ALA A 253 19.24 15.98 4.02
C ALA A 253 20.62 16.61 4.26
N ARG A 254 20.76 17.93 4.08
CA ARG A 254 22.03 18.68 4.26
C ARG A 254 22.44 18.79 5.72
N HIS A 255 21.47 18.81 6.63
CA HIS A 255 21.72 18.82 8.08
C HIS A 255 22.47 17.56 8.56
N ASN A 256 22.29 16.40 7.90
CA ASN A 256 23.06 15.19 8.23
C ASN A 256 24.56 15.33 7.93
N ALA A 257 24.92 15.99 6.82
CA ALA A 257 26.31 16.18 6.43
C ALA A 257 27.02 17.22 7.30
N VAL A 258 26.32 18.31 7.66
CA VAL A 258 26.87 19.37 8.50
C VAL A 258 27.03 18.91 9.96
N MET A 259 26.05 18.18 10.51
CA MET A 259 26.13 17.68 11.89
C MET A 259 27.17 16.57 12.08
N GLN A 260 27.42 15.73 11.06
CA GLN A 260 28.53 14.76 11.10
C GLN A 260 29.91 15.43 11.03
N PHE A 261 30.00 16.64 10.48
CA PHE A 261 31.26 17.36 10.28
C PHE A 261 31.67 18.21 11.51
N LEU A 262 30.71 18.64 12.35
CA LEU A 262 30.95 19.62 13.40
C LEU A 262 31.17 19.06 14.83
N GLY A 263 31.15 17.74 15.03
CA GLY A 263 31.68 17.09 16.24
C GLY A 263 31.30 17.70 17.61
N GLY A 264 30.08 18.20 17.84
CA GLY A 264 29.77 19.02 19.03
C GLY A 264 28.49 18.68 19.81
N GLY A 265 28.67 18.32 21.09
CA GLY A 265 27.85 18.74 22.25
C GLY A 265 26.49 18.08 22.51
N ASP A 266 26.27 17.60 23.73
CA ASP A 266 25.13 16.81 24.23
C ASP A 266 23.70 17.29 23.89
N GLU A 267 23.48 18.56 23.56
CA GLU A 267 22.17 19.08 23.09
C GLU A 267 21.82 18.61 21.66
N THR A 268 22.84 18.32 20.83
CA THR A 268 22.66 17.80 19.47
C THR A 268 22.32 16.30 19.45
N GLY A 269 22.74 15.54 20.47
CA GLY A 269 22.45 14.13 20.65
C GLY A 269 20.95 13.84 20.77
N GLN A 270 20.20 14.67 21.50
CA GLN A 270 18.74 14.54 21.60
C GLN A 270 18.04 14.76 20.25
N THR A 271 18.45 15.75 19.47
CA THR A 271 17.87 16.06 18.16
C THR A 271 18.17 14.96 17.14
N TYR A 272 19.38 14.40 17.18
CA TYR A 272 19.78 13.24 16.39
C TYR A 272 19.00 11.97 16.74
N ASN A 273 18.82 11.71 18.05
CA ASN A 273 18.04 10.58 18.53
C ASN A 273 16.56 10.72 18.16
N LYS A 274 15.97 11.92 18.28
CA LYS A 274 14.61 12.23 17.81
C LYS A 274 14.46 11.99 16.30
N ARG A 275 15.43 12.42 15.49
CA ARG A 275 15.44 12.19 14.03
C ARG A 275 15.52 10.70 13.69
N LYS A 276 16.46 9.95 14.29
CA LYS A 276 16.60 8.50 14.09
C LYS A 276 15.33 7.75 14.48
N LEU A 277 14.71 8.16 15.59
CA LEU A 277 13.46 7.60 16.06
C LEU A 277 12.33 7.86 15.05
N LEU A 278 12.20 9.10 14.55
CA LEU A 278 11.21 9.44 13.52
C LEU A 278 11.39 8.59 12.26
N ILE A 279 12.62 8.49 11.75
CA ILE A 279 12.97 7.65 10.58
C ILE A 279 12.55 6.20 10.82
N ARG A 280 12.92 5.61 11.97
CA ARG A 280 12.59 4.23 12.32
C ARG A 280 11.07 4.00 12.40
N LYS A 281 10.34 4.93 13.02
CA LYS A 281 8.88 4.84 13.12
C LYS A 281 8.22 4.93 11.73
N SER A 282 8.69 5.86 10.89
CA SER A 282 8.21 5.97 9.51
C SER A 282 8.53 4.74 8.68
N MET A 283 9.66 4.08 8.94
CA MET A 283 9.97 2.80 8.32
C MET A 283 8.95 1.73 8.69
N ALA A 284 8.62 1.59 9.98
CA ALA A 284 7.60 0.63 10.44
C ALA A 284 6.23 0.86 9.79
N VAL A 285 5.82 2.11 9.57
CA VAL A 285 4.56 2.43 8.86
C VAL A 285 4.55 1.85 7.45
N VAL A 286 5.64 1.98 6.71
CA VAL A 286 5.73 1.52 5.32
C VAL A 286 5.79 -0.01 5.24
N ASP A 287 6.47 -0.67 6.20
CA ASP A 287 6.50 -2.14 6.29
C ASP A 287 5.11 -2.73 6.53
N VAL A 288 4.23 -2.03 7.25
CA VAL A 288 2.83 -2.43 7.39
C VAL A 288 2.00 -2.02 6.16
N ALA A 289 2.22 -0.83 5.60
CA ALA A 289 1.45 -0.31 4.47
C ALA A 289 1.53 -1.20 3.22
N ARG A 290 2.60 -1.98 3.04
CA ARG A 290 2.76 -2.90 1.90
C ARG A 290 1.66 -3.96 1.81
N TYR A 291 1.03 -4.33 2.92
CA TYR A 291 -0.03 -5.34 2.97
C TYR A 291 -1.41 -4.79 2.59
N VAL A 292 -1.58 -3.47 2.56
CA VAL A 292 -2.87 -2.82 2.28
C VAL A 292 -2.75 -2.06 0.96
N PRO A 293 -3.36 -2.56 -0.15
CA PRO A 293 -3.14 -2.00 -1.49
C PRO A 293 -3.42 -0.50 -1.60
N PHE A 294 -4.49 0.00 -0.97
CA PHE A 294 -4.81 1.42 -1.00
C PHE A 294 -3.88 2.30 -0.17
N LEU A 295 -2.87 1.75 0.52
CA LEU A 295 -1.81 2.51 1.21
C LEU A 295 -0.49 2.53 0.42
N HIS A 296 -0.37 1.77 -0.68
CA HIS A 296 0.89 1.63 -1.43
C HIS A 296 1.44 2.97 -1.93
N SER A 297 0.59 3.87 -2.43
CA SER A 297 1.05 5.18 -2.93
C SER A 297 1.63 6.06 -1.84
N LEU A 298 1.06 6.04 -0.63
CA LEU A 298 1.63 6.70 0.53
C LEU A 298 2.94 6.03 0.95
N GLY A 299 2.97 4.69 0.99
CA GLY A 299 4.18 3.94 1.32
C GLY A 299 5.36 4.29 0.39
N LEU A 300 5.11 4.39 -0.92
CA LEU A 300 6.11 4.82 -1.90
C LEU A 300 6.56 6.27 -1.68
N LYS A 301 5.63 7.18 -1.35
CA LYS A 301 5.96 8.58 -1.02
C LYS A 301 6.89 8.65 0.19
N VAL A 302 6.57 7.93 1.27
CA VAL A 302 7.38 7.89 2.48
C VAL A 302 8.73 7.23 2.21
N ALA A 303 8.77 6.10 1.49
CA ALA A 303 10.02 5.44 1.12
C ALA A 303 10.94 6.37 0.30
N GLY A 304 10.39 7.08 -0.70
CA GLY A 304 11.15 8.06 -1.48
C GLY A 304 11.71 9.18 -0.60
N ARG A 305 10.92 9.68 0.37
CA ARG A 305 11.40 10.69 1.33
C ARG A 305 12.51 10.14 2.23
N LEU A 306 12.39 8.90 2.70
CA LEU A 306 13.43 8.23 3.47
C LEU A 306 14.71 8.00 2.66
N GLN A 307 14.61 7.75 1.34
CA GLN A 307 15.77 7.67 0.45
C GLN A 307 16.50 9.01 0.33
N GLU A 308 15.77 10.14 0.33
CA GLU A 308 16.40 11.47 0.34
C GLU A 308 17.14 11.74 1.67
N LEU A 309 16.63 11.21 2.79
CA LEU A 309 17.19 11.44 4.14
C LEU A 309 18.32 10.47 4.50
N GLU A 310 18.21 9.21 4.09
CA GLU A 310 19.07 8.07 4.47
C GLU A 310 19.57 7.29 3.25
N GLY A 311 19.88 8.00 2.15
CA GLY A 311 20.23 7.41 0.85
C GLY A 311 21.51 6.58 0.82
N LYS A 312 22.31 6.59 1.89
CA LYS A 312 23.50 5.73 2.06
C LYS A 312 23.13 4.31 2.53
N THR A 313 21.97 4.15 3.17
CA THR A 313 21.52 2.87 3.73
C THR A 313 20.69 2.08 2.72
N ALA A 314 20.73 0.75 2.79
CA ALA A 314 19.97 -0.12 1.88
C ALA A 314 18.46 -0.13 2.16
N TYR A 315 18.06 0.05 3.43
CA TYR A 315 16.69 -0.21 3.89
C TYR A 315 15.60 0.63 3.18
N PRO A 316 15.74 1.96 3.00
CA PRO A 316 14.74 2.76 2.28
C PRO A 316 14.46 2.29 0.84
N PHE A 317 15.47 1.74 0.17
CA PHE A 317 15.32 1.16 -1.18
C PHE A 317 14.67 -0.22 -1.14
N LEU A 318 14.99 -1.02 -0.12
CA LEU A 318 14.34 -2.31 0.12
C LEU A 318 12.82 -2.14 0.32
N MET A 319 12.40 -1.11 1.04
CA MET A 319 10.99 -0.84 1.31
C MET A 319 10.20 -0.46 0.05
N GLU A 320 10.77 0.40 -0.80
CA GLU A 320 10.21 0.71 -2.13
C GLU A 320 10.07 -0.58 -2.95
N ALA A 321 11.10 -1.42 -2.93
CA ALA A 321 11.11 -2.70 -3.65
C ALA A 321 10.02 -3.65 -3.14
N ARG A 322 9.83 -3.75 -1.82
CA ARG A 322 8.77 -4.56 -1.19
C ARG A 322 7.37 -4.10 -1.59
N ILE A 323 7.10 -2.78 -1.66
CA ILE A 323 5.80 -2.28 -2.12
C ILE A 323 5.58 -2.61 -3.60
N HIS A 324 6.59 -2.41 -4.45
CA HIS A 324 6.47 -2.79 -5.86
C HIS A 324 6.26 -4.30 -6.02
N MET A 325 6.92 -5.15 -5.23
CA MET A 325 6.66 -6.59 -5.26
C MET A 325 5.26 -6.96 -4.75
N ALA A 326 4.73 -6.28 -3.74
CA ALA A 326 3.34 -6.48 -3.32
C ALA A 326 2.37 -6.16 -4.47
N ALA A 327 2.62 -5.09 -5.22
CA ALA A 327 1.84 -4.75 -6.40
C ALA A 327 2.00 -5.79 -7.54
N VAL A 328 3.20 -6.32 -7.78
CA VAL A 328 3.42 -7.42 -8.75
C VAL A 328 2.61 -8.65 -8.37
N ARG A 329 2.67 -9.07 -7.11
CA ARG A 329 1.91 -10.23 -6.60
C ARG A 329 0.41 -10.04 -6.78
N PHE A 330 -0.10 -8.84 -6.53
CA PHE A 330 -1.51 -8.51 -6.78
C PHE A 330 -1.88 -8.60 -8.28
N LEU A 331 -1.06 -8.06 -9.17
CA LEU A 331 -1.30 -8.14 -10.62
C LEU A 331 -1.23 -9.59 -11.14
N MET A 332 -0.30 -10.38 -10.63
CA MET A 332 -0.20 -11.80 -10.97
C MET A 332 -1.40 -12.60 -10.45
N LEU A 333 -1.87 -12.32 -9.24
CA LEU A 333 -3.07 -12.92 -8.68
C LEU A 333 -4.30 -12.66 -9.56
N ARG A 334 -4.47 -11.42 -10.05
CA ARG A 334 -5.54 -11.07 -10.99
C ARG A 334 -5.47 -11.91 -12.25
N MET A 335 -4.28 -12.01 -12.84
CA MET A 335 -4.07 -12.79 -14.06
C MET A 335 -4.25 -14.30 -13.84
N GLN A 336 -3.81 -14.85 -12.70
CA GLN A 336 -4.08 -16.24 -12.30
C GLN A 336 -5.58 -16.50 -12.08
N SER A 337 -6.34 -15.45 -11.77
CA SER A 337 -7.80 -15.51 -11.65
C SER A 337 -8.51 -15.22 -12.99
N GLU A 338 -7.78 -15.27 -14.11
CA GLU A 338 -8.25 -15.07 -15.50
C GLU A 338 -8.48 -13.61 -15.94
N ASP A 339 -8.04 -12.61 -15.16
CA ASP A 339 -8.01 -11.21 -15.59
C ASP A 339 -6.74 -10.88 -16.40
N ASN A 340 -6.84 -11.04 -17.71
CA ASN A 340 -5.75 -10.76 -18.65
C ASN A 340 -5.37 -9.27 -18.74
N THR A 341 -6.23 -8.34 -18.30
CA THR A 341 -5.93 -6.89 -18.36
C THR A 341 -4.76 -6.51 -17.45
N ALA A 342 -4.54 -7.27 -16.38
CA ALA A 342 -3.44 -7.06 -15.45
C ALA A 342 -2.06 -7.29 -16.10
N ARG A 343 -1.98 -8.12 -17.14
CA ARG A 343 -0.72 -8.57 -17.76
C ARG A 343 0.19 -7.42 -18.21
N VAL A 344 -0.41 -6.38 -18.79
CA VAL A 344 0.32 -5.21 -19.32
C VAL A 344 1.08 -4.45 -18.22
N ALA A 345 0.59 -4.51 -16.98
CA ALA A 345 1.20 -3.81 -15.86
C ALA A 345 2.24 -4.65 -15.09
N ILE A 346 2.28 -5.98 -15.27
CA ILE A 346 3.15 -6.88 -14.47
C ILE A 346 4.63 -6.56 -14.70
N ALA A 347 5.11 -6.68 -15.94
CA ALA A 347 6.53 -6.50 -16.24
C ALA A 347 7.06 -5.08 -15.91
N PRO A 348 6.35 -3.98 -16.26
CA PRO A 348 6.78 -2.64 -15.85
C PRO A 348 6.86 -2.46 -14.32
N THR A 349 5.94 -3.07 -13.57
CA THR A 349 5.93 -2.97 -12.10
C THR A 349 7.05 -3.83 -11.49
N PHE A 350 7.29 -5.01 -12.05
CA PHE A 350 8.40 -5.88 -11.66
C PHE A 350 9.77 -5.22 -11.91
N ASN A 351 9.93 -4.55 -13.05
CA ASN A 351 11.16 -3.82 -13.34
C ASN A 351 11.44 -2.71 -12.31
N LYS A 352 10.40 -2.00 -11.84
CA LYS A 352 10.55 -1.04 -10.74
C LYS A 352 11.02 -1.72 -9.45
N ALA A 353 10.43 -2.87 -9.10
CA ALA A 353 10.85 -3.64 -7.94
C ALA A 353 12.33 -4.06 -8.02
N ILE A 354 12.73 -4.67 -9.14
CA ILE A 354 14.12 -5.12 -9.36
C ILE A 354 15.10 -3.96 -9.32
N VAL A 355 14.77 -2.81 -9.91
CA VAL A 355 15.63 -1.63 -9.85
C VAL A 355 15.82 -1.16 -8.40
N SER A 356 14.75 -1.12 -7.60
CA SER A 356 14.87 -0.73 -6.18
C SER A 356 15.64 -1.76 -5.35
N TYR A 357 15.47 -3.07 -5.59
CA TYR A 357 16.33 -4.06 -4.94
C TYR A 357 17.80 -3.93 -5.35
N ARG A 358 18.10 -3.72 -6.64
CA ARG A 358 19.47 -3.48 -7.10
C ARG A 358 20.08 -2.24 -6.45
N LYS A 359 19.29 -1.17 -6.25
CA LYS A 359 19.73 0.00 -5.49
C LYS A 359 20.02 -0.35 -4.03
N ALA A 360 19.19 -1.17 -3.39
CA ALA A 360 19.43 -1.64 -2.02
C ALA A 360 20.72 -2.48 -1.93
N LEU A 361 20.91 -3.44 -2.83
CA LEU A 361 22.11 -4.29 -2.87
C LEU A 361 23.40 -3.49 -3.06
N LYS A 362 23.39 -2.46 -3.90
CA LYS A 362 24.56 -1.58 -4.09
C LYS A 362 25.03 -0.87 -2.81
N ARG A 363 24.19 -0.83 -1.78
CA ARG A 363 24.45 -0.22 -0.46
C ARG A 363 24.73 -1.26 0.62
N THR A 364 24.93 -2.51 0.20
CA THR A 364 25.15 -3.66 1.06
C THR A 364 26.57 -4.16 0.84
N SER A 365 27.29 -4.53 1.90
CA SER A 365 28.64 -5.08 1.81
C SER A 365 28.58 -6.57 1.48
N PHE A 366 29.26 -7.00 0.41
CA PHE A 366 29.34 -8.42 0.04
C PHE A 366 30.63 -9.06 0.57
N SER A 367 31.69 -8.26 0.75
CA SER A 367 32.98 -8.71 1.27
C SER A 367 32.97 -8.89 2.79
N ASP A 368 32.19 -8.07 3.49
CA ASP A 368 32.00 -8.12 4.94
C ASP A 368 30.50 -7.99 5.26
N PRO A 369 29.70 -9.05 5.04
CA PRO A 369 28.26 -9.00 5.22
C PRO A 369 27.86 -9.01 6.70
N HIS A 370 26.91 -8.15 7.09
CA HIS A 370 26.35 -8.14 8.45
C HIS A 370 24.94 -8.73 8.52
N ARG A 371 24.45 -9.04 9.73
CA ARG A 371 23.08 -9.54 9.93
C ARG A 371 22.00 -8.59 9.40
N SER A 372 22.25 -7.28 9.46
CA SER A 372 21.35 -6.24 8.92
C SER A 372 21.21 -6.28 7.40
N ASP A 373 22.16 -6.92 6.70
CA ASP A 373 22.22 -7.01 5.25
C ASP A 373 21.46 -8.22 4.70
N LEU A 374 21.24 -9.22 5.56
CA LEU A 374 20.58 -10.48 5.22
C LEU A 374 19.20 -10.31 4.57
N PRO A 375 18.31 -9.40 5.03
CA PRO A 375 17.03 -9.17 4.38
C PRO A 375 17.20 -8.73 2.92
N VAL A 376 18.14 -7.82 2.63
CA VAL A 376 18.37 -7.31 1.28
C VAL A 376 18.89 -8.41 0.36
N MET A 377 19.90 -9.15 0.81
CA MET A 377 20.52 -10.24 0.04
C MET A 377 19.53 -11.38 -0.21
N GLY A 378 18.84 -11.82 0.84
CA GLY A 378 17.88 -12.90 0.79
C GLY A 378 16.66 -12.57 -0.07
N GLU A 379 16.05 -11.40 0.11
CA GLU A 379 14.88 -10.99 -0.66
C GLU A 379 15.23 -10.77 -2.14
N PHE A 380 16.38 -10.17 -2.46
CA PHE A 380 16.79 -10.05 -3.85
C PHE A 380 16.96 -11.41 -4.53
N ALA A 381 17.55 -12.38 -3.83
CA ALA A 381 17.66 -13.74 -4.35
C ALA A 381 16.29 -14.39 -4.55
N GLN A 382 15.38 -14.28 -3.58
CA GLN A 382 14.00 -14.78 -3.71
C GLN A 382 13.28 -14.14 -4.91
N VAL A 383 13.40 -12.83 -5.08
CA VAL A 383 12.75 -12.09 -6.18
C VAL A 383 13.37 -12.44 -7.54
N SER A 384 14.68 -12.70 -7.59
CA SER A 384 15.35 -13.17 -8.81
C SER A 384 14.90 -14.57 -9.19
N ASN A 385 14.76 -15.49 -8.22
CA ASN A 385 14.19 -16.81 -8.46
C ASN A 385 12.71 -16.73 -8.90
N PHE A 386 11.93 -15.83 -8.29
CA PHE A 386 10.57 -15.55 -8.71
C PHE A 386 10.50 -15.07 -10.17
N ALA A 387 11.44 -14.22 -10.59
CA ALA A 387 11.58 -13.78 -11.98
C ALA A 387 11.78 -14.97 -12.92
N PHE A 388 12.70 -15.87 -12.57
CA PHE A 388 12.99 -17.08 -13.33
C PHE A 388 11.78 -17.99 -13.49
N GLN A 389 11.05 -18.24 -12.40
CA GLN A 389 9.86 -19.09 -12.39
C GLN A 389 8.72 -18.51 -13.24
N ASN A 390 8.60 -17.18 -13.29
CA ASN A 390 7.49 -16.49 -13.93
C ASN A 390 7.88 -15.74 -15.22
N ARG A 391 9.06 -16.00 -15.77
CA ARG A 391 9.63 -15.23 -16.90
C ARG A 391 8.75 -15.26 -18.15
N GLU A 392 8.17 -16.42 -18.49
CA GLU A 392 7.34 -16.58 -19.70
C GLU A 392 6.04 -15.76 -19.58
N LEU A 393 5.41 -15.85 -18.41
CA LEU A 393 4.21 -15.12 -18.04
C LEU A 393 4.44 -13.62 -18.10
N MET A 394 5.54 -13.17 -17.51
CA MET A 394 5.97 -11.77 -17.48
C MET A 394 6.63 -11.29 -18.79
N LYS A 395 6.88 -12.17 -19.76
CA LYS A 395 7.66 -11.90 -20.98
C LYS A 395 9.03 -11.26 -20.69
N LEU A 396 9.74 -11.77 -19.69
CA LEU A 396 11.10 -11.32 -19.38
C LEU A 396 12.11 -12.01 -20.30
N SER A 397 13.16 -11.28 -20.71
CA SER A 397 14.25 -11.87 -21.49
C SER A 397 15.08 -12.84 -20.63
N ASN A 398 15.49 -13.95 -21.23
CA ASN A 398 16.33 -14.94 -20.54
C ASN A 398 17.65 -14.31 -20.07
N ASP A 399 18.29 -13.46 -20.88
CA ASP A 399 19.52 -12.76 -20.49
C ASP A 399 19.31 -11.82 -19.30
N GLY A 400 18.23 -11.03 -19.30
CA GLY A 400 17.93 -10.13 -18.18
C GLY A 400 17.62 -10.88 -16.89
N VAL A 401 16.97 -12.04 -16.98
CA VAL A 401 16.74 -12.93 -15.83
C VAL A 401 18.05 -13.56 -15.35
N LEU A 402 18.90 -14.03 -16.26
CA LEU A 402 20.20 -14.63 -15.95
C LEU A 402 21.11 -13.64 -15.23
N ASP A 403 21.15 -12.38 -15.67
CA ASP A 403 21.92 -11.32 -15.01
C ASP A 403 21.46 -11.08 -13.56
N ASN A 404 20.13 -11.07 -13.34
CA ASN A 404 19.57 -10.98 -11.99
C ASN A 404 19.96 -12.19 -11.13
N LEU A 405 19.87 -13.40 -11.68
CA LEU A 405 20.23 -14.62 -10.97
C LEU A 405 21.71 -14.67 -10.61
N ARG A 406 22.62 -14.24 -11.50
CA ARG A 406 24.07 -14.18 -11.22
C ARG A 406 24.38 -13.19 -10.10
N MET A 407 23.72 -12.02 -10.09
CA MET A 407 23.85 -11.08 -8.98
C MET A 407 23.25 -11.64 -7.68
N ALA A 408 22.12 -12.34 -7.77
CA ALA A 408 21.49 -13.01 -6.64
C ALA A 408 22.37 -14.13 -6.06
N LYS A 409 23.09 -14.86 -6.91
CA LYS A 409 24.05 -15.88 -6.47
C LYS A 409 25.14 -15.23 -5.62
N LYS A 410 25.75 -14.15 -6.08
CA LYS A 410 26.75 -13.39 -5.30
C LYS A 410 26.19 -12.91 -3.96
N ALA A 411 24.98 -12.36 -3.96
CA ALA A 411 24.34 -11.87 -2.74
C ALA A 411 24.04 -13.00 -1.75
N VAL A 412 23.50 -14.12 -2.22
CA VAL A 412 23.13 -15.24 -1.34
C VAL A 412 24.36 -16.03 -0.86
N ASP A 413 25.44 -16.06 -1.64
CA ASP A 413 26.74 -16.61 -1.22
C ASP A 413 27.30 -15.83 -0.02
N ALA A 414 27.27 -14.49 -0.10
CA ALA A 414 27.64 -13.64 1.03
C ALA A 414 26.70 -13.86 2.24
N ALA A 415 25.39 -13.99 2.00
CA ALA A 415 24.43 -14.25 3.08
C ALA A 415 24.67 -15.61 3.80
N VAL A 416 25.12 -16.64 3.08
CA VAL A 416 25.42 -17.97 3.66
C VAL A 416 26.59 -17.91 4.64
N ILE A 417 27.56 -17.02 4.42
CA ILE A 417 28.70 -16.80 5.34
C ILE A 417 28.18 -16.37 6.71
N VAL A 418 27.20 -15.46 6.74
CA VAL A 418 26.61 -14.93 7.99
C VAL A 418 25.57 -15.88 8.57
N ASN A 419 24.78 -16.54 7.72
CA ASN A 419 23.71 -17.44 8.14
C ASN A 419 23.52 -18.60 7.14
N ARG A 420 23.91 -19.80 7.57
CA ARG A 420 23.82 -21.03 6.77
C ARG A 420 22.40 -21.40 6.31
N HIS A 421 21.35 -20.85 6.92
CA HIS A 421 19.95 -21.10 6.51
C HIS A 421 19.68 -20.70 5.05
N TYR A 422 20.47 -19.77 4.49
CA TYR A 422 20.37 -19.38 3.08
C TYR A 422 20.90 -20.44 2.09
N GLY A 423 21.52 -21.53 2.54
CA GLY A 423 22.08 -22.57 1.66
C GLY A 423 21.05 -23.22 0.73
N ARG A 424 19.80 -23.39 1.19
CA ARG A 424 18.71 -23.89 0.32
C ARG A 424 18.37 -22.90 -0.80
N LEU A 425 18.40 -21.61 -0.52
CA LEU A 425 18.15 -20.57 -1.53
C LEU A 425 19.33 -20.48 -2.51
N GLN A 426 20.56 -20.61 -2.01
CA GLN A 426 21.78 -20.68 -2.81
C GLN A 426 21.72 -21.76 -3.90
N LEU A 427 21.33 -22.98 -3.51
CA LEU A 427 21.18 -24.10 -4.45
C LEU A 427 20.07 -23.85 -5.47
N LYS A 428 18.92 -23.29 -5.04
CA LYS A 428 17.83 -22.93 -5.96
C LYS A 428 18.29 -21.94 -7.03
N ILE A 429 19.04 -20.91 -6.64
CA ILE A 429 19.57 -19.91 -7.58
C ILE A 429 20.58 -20.54 -8.54
N LEU A 430 21.49 -21.38 -8.04
CA LEU A 430 22.48 -22.07 -8.88
C LEU A 430 21.79 -22.95 -9.94
N ASN A 431 20.79 -23.73 -9.54
CA ASN A 431 20.02 -24.56 -10.46
C ASN A 431 19.30 -23.72 -11.53
N ALA A 432 18.72 -22.58 -11.14
CA ALA A 432 18.06 -21.67 -12.08
C ALA A 432 19.04 -21.09 -13.13
N ILE A 433 20.28 -20.76 -12.72
CA ILE A 433 21.35 -20.31 -13.62
C ILE A 433 21.68 -21.41 -14.63
N ASN A 434 21.98 -22.63 -14.15
CA ASN A 434 22.37 -23.76 -14.99
C ASN A 434 21.29 -24.08 -16.05
N ILE A 435 20.00 -24.01 -15.69
CA ILE A 435 18.89 -24.24 -16.62
C ILE A 435 18.87 -23.19 -17.75
N LEU A 436 19.13 -21.92 -17.44
CA LEU A 436 19.13 -20.87 -18.47
C LEU A 436 20.39 -20.92 -19.34
N GLU A 437 21.54 -21.27 -18.77
CA GLU A 437 22.80 -21.37 -19.52
C GLU A 437 22.79 -22.57 -20.48
N THR A 438 22.28 -23.72 -20.05
CA THR A 438 22.12 -24.90 -20.92
C THR A 438 21.13 -24.64 -22.07
N LYS A 439 20.02 -23.94 -21.81
CA LYS A 439 19.09 -23.52 -22.87
C LYS A 439 19.71 -22.52 -23.85
N LYS A 440 20.64 -21.67 -23.39
CA LYS A 440 21.35 -20.72 -24.26
C LYS A 440 22.33 -21.43 -25.19
N LEU A 441 23.02 -22.46 -24.70
CA LEU A 441 23.95 -23.29 -25.47
C LEU A 441 23.27 -24.23 -26.48
N GLY A 442 22.02 -24.62 -26.26
CA GLY A 442 21.24 -25.44 -27.19
C GLY A 442 20.44 -24.66 -28.24
N ALA A 443 20.49 -23.32 -28.21
CA ALA A 443 19.81 -22.43 -29.16
C ALA A 443 20.78 -21.63 -30.05
N SER A 444 22.08 -21.82 -29.86
CA SER A 444 23.17 -21.42 -30.77
C SER A 444 23.54 -22.60 -31.65
#